data_AF-A0AA85JY78-F1
#
_entry.id   AF-A0AA85JY78-F1
#
_cell.length_a   1.000
_cell.length_b   1.000
_cell.length_c   1.000
_cell.angle_alpha   90.00
_cell.angle_beta   90.00
_cell.angle_gamma   90.00
#
_symmetry.space_group_name_H-M   'P 1'
#
loop_
_entity.id
_entity.type
_entity.pdbx_description
1 polymer ?
#
loop_
_entity_poly.entity_id
_entity_poly.type
_entity_poly.pdbx_seq_one_letter_code
_entity_poly.pdbx_strand_id
1 'polypeptide(L)'
;MYAPHPITFILDFVRGCYNSIAGEHRNNTFISIMRYGDDETITRGLISATSERFLRHKTLGSHHYLWEKRSTSNSFLESKRYVQLTNISDGESRQSACDWGRVGLAREFADDQTLYGLHNQR
;
A
#
# COMPACT_ATOMS: atom_id res chain seq x y z
N MET A 1 2.61 9.95 -6.26
CA MET A 1 1.26 10.32 -5.79
C MET A 1 1.35 11.74 -5.24
N TYR A 2 0.71 12.71 -5.89
CA TYR A 2 0.52 14.05 -5.32
C TYR A 2 -0.86 14.05 -4.67
N ALA A 3 -0.90 14.05 -3.34
CA ALA A 3 -2.14 14.31 -2.64
C ALA A 3 -2.24 15.84 -2.42
N PRO A 4 -3.39 16.47 -2.65
CA PRO A 4 -3.52 17.94 -2.69
C PRO A 4 -3.50 18.63 -1.31
N HIS A 5 -3.00 17.97 -0.26
CA HIS A 5 -2.97 18.48 1.10
C HIS A 5 -1.54 18.58 1.65
N PRO A 6 -1.32 19.36 2.74
CA PRO A 6 -0.04 19.40 3.44
C PRO A 6 0.45 18.00 3.81
N ILE A 7 1.76 17.79 3.73
CA ILE A 7 2.38 16.47 3.98
C ILE A 7 2.01 15.90 5.36
N THR A 8 1.81 16.75 6.37
CA THR A 8 1.37 16.33 7.72
C THR A 8 0.02 15.64 7.69
N PHE A 9 -0.94 16.19 6.95
CA PHE A 9 -2.27 15.62 6.80
C PHE A 9 -2.23 14.26 6.08
N ILE A 10 -1.38 14.16 5.05
CA ILE A 10 -1.16 12.90 4.33
C ILE A 10 -0.53 11.84 5.23
N LEU A 11 0.45 12.24 6.05
CA LEU A 11 1.07 11.34 7.01
C LEU A 11 0.08 10.85 8.07
N ASP A 12 -0.79 11.72 8.58
CA ASP A 12 -1.81 11.34 9.56
C ASP A 12 -2.86 10.40 8.96
N PHE A 13 -3.32 10.67 7.74
CA PHE A 13 -4.19 9.78 6.98
C PHE A 13 -3.55 8.40 6.78
N VAL A 14 -2.33 8.37 6.25
CA VAL A 14 -1.60 7.12 5.97
C VAL A 14 -1.36 6.32 7.26
N ARG A 15 -0.97 6.99 8.36
CA ARG A 15 -0.84 6.36 9.68
C ARG A 15 -2.17 5.80 10.18
N GLY A 16 -3.26 6.54 10.03
CA GLY A 16 -4.60 6.11 10.40
C GLY A 16 -5.01 4.84 9.65
N CYS A 17 -4.81 4.83 8.34
CA CYS A 17 -5.01 3.66 7.50
C CYS A 17 -4.21 2.45 7.99
N TYR A 18 -2.88 2.59 8.16
CA TYR A 18 -2.05 1.47 8.61
C TYR A 18 -2.41 0.97 10.00
N ASN A 19 -2.75 1.86 10.93
CA ASN A 19 -3.20 1.47 12.25
C ASN A 19 -4.49 0.65 12.21
N SER A 20 -5.40 0.94 11.27
CA SER A 20 -6.64 0.19 11.09
C SER A 20 -6.43 -1.21 10.49
N ILE A 21 -5.33 -1.42 9.75
CA ILE A 21 -5.04 -2.66 9.03
C ILE A 21 -4.06 -3.56 9.80
N ALA A 22 -3.01 -2.97 10.39
CA ALA A 22 -1.91 -3.73 10.96
C ALA A 22 -2.28 -4.50 12.24
N GLY A 23 -3.34 -4.10 12.96
CA GLY A 23 -3.77 -4.77 14.19
C GLY A 23 -2.63 -4.97 15.19
N GLU A 24 -2.39 -6.22 15.59
CA GLU A 24 -1.30 -6.62 16.50
C GLU A 24 0.09 -6.61 15.84
N HIS A 25 0.17 -6.55 14.51
CA HIS A 25 1.42 -6.63 13.75
C HIS A 25 2.13 -5.28 13.58
N ARG A 26 1.61 -4.19 14.14
CA ARG A 26 2.15 -2.82 13.98
C ARG A 26 3.66 -2.70 14.16
N ASN A 27 4.23 -3.39 15.15
CA ASN A 27 5.66 -3.31 15.45
C ASN A 27 6.54 -4.06 14.44
N ASN A 28 5.95 -4.93 13.62
CA ASN A 28 6.64 -5.72 12.61
C ASN A 28 6.21 -5.35 11.18
N THR A 29 5.54 -4.21 11.00
CA THR A 29 5.11 -3.71 9.70
C THR A 29 6.12 -2.72 9.14
N PHE A 30 6.57 -2.99 7.91
CA PHE A 30 7.42 -2.13 7.10
C PHE A 30 6.59 -1.51 5.99
N ILE A 31 6.72 -0.20 5.78
CA ILE A 31 5.92 0.53 4.81
C ILE A 31 6.85 1.06 3.71
N SER A 32 6.52 0.75 2.45
CA SER A 32 7.08 1.42 1.29
C SER A 32 6.00 2.28 0.65
N ILE A 33 6.20 3.60 0.66
CA ILE A 33 5.44 4.52 -0.18
C ILE A 33 6.34 4.84 -1.37
N MET A 34 6.10 4.17 -2.48
CA MET A 34 6.87 4.47 -3.68
C MET A 34 6.27 5.70 -4.37
N ARG A 35 7.15 6.62 -4.81
CA ARG A 35 6.75 7.55 -5.86
C ARG A 35 6.67 6.72 -7.14
N TYR A 36 5.52 6.78 -7.81
CA TYR A 36 5.38 6.28 -9.17
C TYR A 36 6.56 6.82 -9.99
N GLY A 37 7.41 5.94 -10.49
CA GLY A 37 8.39 6.34 -11.50
C GLY A 37 7.63 6.63 -12.78
N ASP A 38 8.10 7.57 -13.59
CA ASP A 38 7.47 7.87 -14.89
C ASP A 38 7.44 6.65 -15.83
N ASP A 39 8.19 5.59 -15.49
CA ASP A 39 8.28 4.30 -16.17
C ASP A 39 7.81 3.14 -15.26
N GLU A 40 6.89 2.33 -15.79
CA GLU A 40 6.35 1.15 -15.12
C GLU A 40 7.41 0.06 -14.87
N THR A 41 8.37 -0.10 -15.78
CA THR A 41 9.49 -1.04 -15.66
C THR A 41 10.36 -0.68 -14.45
N ILE A 42 10.65 0.60 -14.27
CA ILE A 42 11.40 1.09 -13.10
C ILE A 42 10.62 0.81 -11.82
N THR A 43 9.32 1.13 -11.82
CA THR A 43 8.43 0.89 -10.67
C THR A 43 8.39 -0.60 -10.29
N ARG A 44 8.19 -1.51 -11.25
CA ARG A 44 8.20 -2.97 -11.04
C ARG A 44 9.57 -3.50 -10.59
N GLY A 45 10.66 -2.94 -11.11
CA GLY A 45 12.02 -3.25 -10.69
C GLY A 45 12.27 -2.89 -9.22
N LEU A 46 11.86 -1.69 -8.80
CA LEU A 46 11.95 -1.23 -7.41
C LEU A 46 11.11 -2.10 -6.46
N ILE A 47 9.88 -2.45 -6.83
CA ILE A 47 9.04 -3.34 -6.02
C ILE A 47 9.72 -4.70 -5.87
N SER A 48 10.24 -5.27 -6.94
CA SER A 48 10.91 -6.58 -6.89
C SER A 48 12.12 -6.54 -5.94
N ALA A 49 13.01 -5.58 -6.12
CA ALA A 49 14.22 -5.45 -5.31
C ALA A 49 13.90 -5.20 -3.82
N THR A 50 12.92 -4.33 -3.53
CA THR A 50 12.53 -4.02 -2.15
C THR A 50 11.83 -5.20 -1.47
N SER A 51 10.95 -5.90 -2.18
CA SER A 51 10.25 -7.10 -1.68
C SER A 51 11.24 -8.24 -1.39
N GLU A 52 12.18 -8.49 -2.29
CA GLU A 52 13.21 -9.51 -2.08
C GLU A 52 14.11 -9.17 -0.89
N ARG A 53 14.51 -7.91 -0.75
CA ARG A 53 15.30 -7.46 0.39
C ARG A 53 14.51 -7.59 1.69
N PHE A 54 13.23 -7.25 1.68
CA PHE A 54 12.34 -7.43 2.83
C PHE A 54 12.28 -8.90 3.27
N LEU A 55 11.95 -9.82 2.35
CA LEU A 55 11.84 -11.25 2.65
C LEU A 55 13.15 -11.87 3.13
N ARG A 56 14.30 -11.36 2.67
CA ARG A 56 15.61 -11.86 3.08
C ARG A 56 16.07 -11.38 4.46
N HIS A 57 15.74 -10.15 4.85
CA HIS A 57 16.40 -9.50 5.99
C HIS A 57 15.48 -9.17 7.15
N LYS A 58 14.16 -9.32 7.00
CA LYS A 58 13.21 -9.05 8.09
C LYS A 58 12.80 -10.33 8.81
N THR A 59 12.42 -10.17 10.07
CA THR A 59 11.98 -11.26 10.94
C THR A 59 10.76 -11.96 10.36
N LEU A 60 10.63 -13.28 10.57
CA LEU A 60 9.40 -14.01 10.28
C LEU A 60 8.20 -13.35 10.99
N GLY A 61 7.04 -13.36 10.34
CA GLY A 61 5.85 -12.65 10.82
C GLY A 61 5.83 -11.15 10.52
N SER A 62 6.89 -10.61 9.90
CA SER A 62 6.90 -9.22 9.45
C SER A 62 5.99 -9.02 8.24
N HIS A 63 5.46 -7.81 8.10
CA HIS A 63 4.61 -7.41 6.98
C HIS A 63 5.27 -6.29 6.19
N HIS A 64 5.12 -6.30 4.87
CA HIS A 64 5.53 -5.21 3.99
C HIS A 64 4.30 -4.65 3.28
N TYR A 65 3.97 -3.39 3.56
CA TYR A 65 2.84 -2.69 3.00
C TYR A 65 3.27 -1.71 1.91
N LEU A 66 2.52 -1.70 0.81
CA LEU A 66 2.79 -0.92 -0.39
C LEU A 66 1.49 -0.34 -0.95
N TRP A 67 1.45 0.96 -1.19
CA TRP A 67 0.37 1.60 -1.96
C TRP A 67 0.70 1.60 -3.44
N GLU A 68 -0.22 1.11 -4.27
CA GLU A 68 -0.07 1.08 -5.72
C GLU A 68 -1.40 1.26 -6.45
N LYS A 69 -1.32 1.58 -7.74
CA LYS A 69 -2.49 1.63 -8.63
C LYS A 69 -2.97 0.23 -8.95
N ARG A 70 -4.22 -0.08 -8.64
CA ARG A 70 -4.83 -1.40 -8.90
C ARG A 70 -4.86 -1.70 -10.40
N SER A 71 -5.26 -0.73 -11.21
CA SER A 71 -5.41 -0.85 -12.66
C SER A 71 -4.15 -1.33 -13.38
N THR A 72 -2.96 -0.97 -12.89
CA THR A 72 -1.68 -1.30 -13.54
C THR A 72 -0.86 -2.34 -12.79
N SER A 73 -0.98 -2.41 -11.47
CA SER A 73 -0.03 -3.14 -10.63
C SER A 73 -0.56 -4.49 -10.13
N ASN A 74 -1.86 -4.77 -10.25
CA ASN A 74 -2.47 -5.91 -9.55
C ASN A 74 -1.85 -7.27 -9.89
N SER A 75 -1.85 -7.65 -11.16
CA SER A 75 -1.32 -8.95 -11.60
C SER A 75 0.18 -9.11 -11.31
N PHE A 76 0.93 -8.02 -11.41
CA PHE A 76 2.35 -8.02 -11.07
C PHE A 76 2.55 -8.24 -9.56
N LEU A 77 1.80 -7.56 -8.71
CA LEU A 77 1.90 -7.70 -7.25
C LEU A 77 1.45 -9.09 -6.77
N GLU A 78 0.39 -9.65 -7.36
CA GLU A 78 -0.04 -11.03 -7.13
C GLU A 78 1.07 -12.03 -7.47
N SER A 79 1.78 -11.84 -8.59
CA SER A 79 2.95 -12.68 -8.95
C SER A 79 4.09 -12.61 -7.92
N LYS A 80 4.13 -11.55 -7.12
CA LYS A 80 5.07 -11.34 -6.01
C LYS A 80 4.49 -11.72 -4.64
N ARG A 81 3.35 -12.40 -4.61
CA ARG A 81 2.64 -12.87 -3.40
C ARG A 81 2.11 -11.75 -2.51
N TYR A 82 1.91 -10.56 -3.05
CA TYR A 82 1.15 -9.52 -2.34
C TYR A 82 -0.33 -9.86 -2.38
N VAL A 83 -1.03 -9.49 -1.31
CA VAL A 83 -2.50 -9.54 -1.20
C VAL A 83 -3.06 -8.13 -1.12
N GLN A 84 -4.24 -7.91 -1.71
CA GLN A 84 -4.97 -6.65 -1.55
C GLN A 84 -5.51 -6.56 -0.11
N LEU A 85 -5.22 -5.47 0.59
CA LEU A 85 -5.65 -5.21 1.97
C LEU A 85 -6.84 -4.26 2.05
N THR A 86 -7.04 -3.43 1.02
CA THR A 86 -8.16 -2.50 0.92
C THR A 86 -9.00 -2.85 -0.31
N ASN A 87 -10.26 -3.23 -0.10
CA ASN A 87 -11.23 -3.41 -1.18
C ASN A 87 -12.12 -2.16 -1.32
N ILE A 88 -12.38 -1.76 -2.56
CA ILE A 88 -13.37 -0.72 -2.91
C ILE A 88 -14.80 -1.30 -2.89
N SER A 89 -14.94 -2.62 -2.96
CA SER A 89 -16.22 -3.33 -3.13
C SER A 89 -17.00 -3.63 -1.85
N ASP A 90 -16.43 -3.42 -0.65
CA ASP A 90 -17.16 -3.66 0.60
C ASP A 90 -17.96 -2.42 0.99
N GLY A 91 -19.15 -2.32 0.42
CA GLY A 91 -20.04 -1.17 0.47
C GLY A 91 -20.53 -0.70 1.84
N GLU A 92 -20.19 -1.32 2.98
CA GLU A 92 -20.83 -0.91 4.26
C GLU A 92 -19.99 -0.95 5.55
N SER A 93 -18.67 -1.20 5.57
CA SER A 93 -17.94 -1.04 6.87
C SER A 93 -16.43 -0.77 6.85
N ARG A 94 -15.76 -0.70 5.69
CA ARG A 94 -14.32 -0.36 5.61
C ARG A 94 -13.99 0.87 4.75
N GLN A 95 -15.02 1.58 4.29
CA GLN A 95 -14.89 3.00 3.93
C GLN A 95 -14.66 3.81 5.21
N SER A 96 -13.42 4.09 5.58
CA SER A 96 -13.07 5.44 6.05
C SER A 96 -11.55 5.62 6.18
N ALA A 97 -10.82 4.71 6.80
CA ALA A 97 -9.43 5.02 7.21
C ALA A 97 -8.44 5.13 6.03
N CYS A 98 -8.66 4.37 4.95
CA CYS A 98 -7.75 4.27 3.81
C CYS A 98 -8.28 4.90 2.52
N ASP A 99 -9.38 5.65 2.58
CA ASP A 99 -9.96 6.32 1.41
C ASP A 99 -9.19 7.59 1.07
N TRP A 100 -8.43 7.57 -0.03
CA TRP A 100 -7.66 8.71 -0.51
C TRP A 100 -8.53 9.90 -0.94
N GLY A 101 -9.83 9.71 -1.18
CA GLY A 101 -10.78 10.80 -1.39
C GLY A 101 -10.90 11.73 -0.18
N ARG A 102 -10.65 11.23 1.03
CA ARG A 102 -10.64 12.04 2.27
C ARG A 102 -9.48 13.04 2.34
N VAL A 103 -8.45 12.81 1.54
CA VAL A 103 -7.31 13.71 1.38
C VAL A 103 -7.32 14.38 0.01
N GLY A 104 -8.51 14.56 -0.57
CA GLY A 104 -8.75 15.39 -1.75
C GLY A 104 -8.34 14.75 -3.08
N LEU A 105 -7.95 13.46 -3.10
CA LEU A 105 -7.68 12.79 -4.36
C LEU A 105 -9.00 12.60 -5.15
N ALA A 106 -9.01 12.92 -6.44
CA ALA A 106 -10.21 12.76 -7.26
C ALA A 106 -10.66 11.29 -7.24
N ARG A 107 -11.98 11.07 -7.25
CA ARG A 107 -12.57 9.75 -6.97
C ARG A 107 -12.04 8.66 -7.90
N GLU A 108 -11.87 8.97 -9.18
CA GLU A 108 -11.28 8.09 -10.19
C GLU A 108 -9.89 7.56 -9.81
N PHE A 109 -9.06 8.40 -9.17
CA PHE A 109 -7.72 8.00 -8.73
C PHE A 109 -7.74 7.36 -7.35
N ALA A 110 -8.63 7.83 -6.46
CA ALA A 110 -8.81 7.26 -5.13
C ALA A 110 -9.30 5.82 -5.18
N ASP A 111 -10.25 5.52 -6.06
CA ASP A 111 -10.76 4.17 -6.33
C ASP A 111 -9.77 3.30 -7.13
N ASP A 112 -8.67 3.87 -7.59
CA ASP A 112 -7.56 3.10 -8.18
C ASP A 112 -6.42 2.89 -7.18
N GLN A 113 -6.40 3.60 -6.05
CA GLN A 113 -5.41 3.35 -5.00
C GLN A 113 -5.78 2.09 -4.22
N THR A 114 -4.82 1.16 -4.12
CA THR A 114 -4.98 -0.02 -3.28
C THR A 114 -3.75 -0.24 -2.42
N LEU A 115 -3.99 -0.57 -1.15
CA LEU A 115 -2.94 -1.02 -0.27
C LEU A 115 -2.75 -2.52 -0.44
N TYR A 116 -1.51 -2.91 -0.68
CA TYR A 116 -1.07 -4.29 -0.81
C TYR A 116 -0.20 -4.69 0.38
N GLY A 117 -0.26 -5.97 0.75
CA GLY A 117 0.55 -6.55 1.83
C GLY A 117 1.29 -7.79 1.40
N LEU A 118 2.58 -7.87 1.75
CA LEU A 118 3.42 -9.05 1.64
C LEU A 118 3.79 -9.53 3.03
N HIS A 119 3.43 -10.77 3.36
CA HIS A 119 3.74 -11.38 4.65
C HIS A 119 5.01 -12.23 4.55
N ASN A 120 5.99 -11.98 5.42
CA ASN A 120 7.18 -12.80 5.51
C ASN A 120 6.90 -14.09 6.30
N GLN A 121 6.42 -15.09 5.57
CA GLN A 121 6.12 -16.45 6.07
C GLN A 121 7.14 -17.47 5.56
N ARG A 122 8.39 -17.07 5.32
CA ARG A 122 9.42 -18.01 4.85
C ARG A 122 9.42 -19.32 5.65
#